data_AF-A0A8J2SAT5-F1
#
_entry.id   AF-A0A8J2SAT5-F1
#
_cell.length_a   1.000
_cell.length_b   1.000
_cell.length_c   1.000
_cell.angle_alpha   90.00
_cell.angle_beta   90.00
_cell.angle_gamma   90.00
#
_symmetry.space_group_name_H-M   'P 1'
#
loop_
_entity.id
_entity.type
_entity.pdbx_description
1 polymer ?
#
loop_
_entity_poly.entity_id
_entity_poly.type
_entity_poly.pdbx_seq_one_letter_code
_entity_poly.pdbx_strand_id
1 'polypeptide(L)'
;MADAPSWQPLPPRRRKRQKSDPTPSVSAFEQKAKANAEAVAANVAQRAAANARGRPEVAEATKKVMHGDYEHLDHTADVQFHAWGVDFEKALEALGCCLFDYVTEIVSINETEEGARTHEIEGADMKKFIFRFLDELLYAFTGDDIACRTVSVKVHQREPIFKATVRTTGEKFDLEKHPQGTEVKAITYSAMQIHEKPDRCDLYVIVDI
;
A
#
# COMPACT_ATOMS: atom_id res chain seq x y z
N MET A 1 11.65 73.13 -22.03
CA MET A 1 10.35 73.82 -22.09
C MET A 1 9.46 73.05 -23.04
N ALA A 2 8.19 72.89 -22.64
CA ALA A 2 7.06 72.11 -23.17
C ALA A 2 7.08 71.67 -24.65
N ASP A 3 6.59 70.44 -24.91
CA ASP A 3 5.26 70.29 -25.55
C ASP A 3 4.73 68.86 -25.37
N ALA A 4 3.57 68.74 -24.71
CA ALA A 4 2.80 67.50 -24.58
C ALA A 4 1.72 67.46 -25.68
N PRO A 5 1.48 66.32 -26.36
CA PRO A 5 0.45 66.26 -27.39
C PRO A 5 -0.96 66.23 -26.78
N SER A 6 -1.81 67.08 -27.36
CA SER A 6 -3.23 67.32 -27.05
C SER A 6 -4.10 66.05 -27.02
N TRP A 7 -4.82 65.87 -25.92
CA TRP A 7 -5.85 64.85 -25.72
C TRP A 7 -7.19 65.28 -26.34
N GLN A 8 -7.86 64.38 -27.08
CA GLN A 8 -9.27 64.55 -27.49
C GLN A 8 -10.14 63.47 -26.83
N PRO A 9 -11.35 63.82 -26.33
CA PRO A 9 -12.22 62.87 -25.65
C PRO A 9 -13.00 61.97 -26.61
N LEU A 10 -13.14 60.70 -26.24
CA LEU A 10 -13.95 59.69 -26.93
C LEU A 10 -15.47 59.93 -26.77
N PRO A 11 -16.30 59.49 -27.74
CA PRO A 11 -17.75 59.69 -27.67
C PRO A 11 -18.42 58.83 -26.58
N PRO A 12 -19.59 59.25 -26.06
CA PRO A 12 -20.21 58.62 -24.91
C PRO A 12 -20.78 57.24 -25.26
N ARG A 13 -20.40 56.23 -24.47
CA ARG A 13 -20.96 54.86 -24.54
C ARG A 13 -22.39 54.83 -24.01
N ARG A 14 -23.31 54.37 -24.85
CA ARG A 14 -24.74 54.17 -24.57
C ARG A 14 -24.94 53.11 -23.47
N ARG A 15 -25.46 53.48 -22.29
CA ARG A 15 -25.83 52.55 -21.20
C ARG A 15 -27.09 51.77 -21.57
N LYS A 16 -27.02 50.44 -21.65
CA LYS A 16 -28.21 49.56 -21.56
C LYS A 16 -28.50 49.27 -20.09
N ARG A 17 -29.74 49.53 -19.70
CA ARG A 17 -30.32 49.34 -18.36
C ARG A 17 -30.53 47.83 -18.12
N GLN A 18 -29.98 47.28 -17.04
CA GLN A 18 -30.17 45.88 -16.65
C GLN A 18 -31.12 45.82 -15.45
N LYS A 19 -32.20 45.03 -15.56
CA LYS A 19 -33.21 44.77 -14.52
C LYS A 19 -32.59 43.97 -13.36
N SER A 20 -33.09 44.23 -12.15
CA SER A 20 -32.78 43.53 -10.90
C SER A 20 -33.49 42.18 -10.80
N ASP A 21 -32.77 41.13 -10.43
CA ASP A 21 -33.29 39.78 -10.15
C ASP A 21 -33.62 39.56 -8.66
N PRO A 22 -34.57 38.67 -8.31
CA PRO A 22 -35.05 38.44 -6.94
C PRO A 22 -34.16 37.48 -6.14
N THR A 23 -34.18 37.61 -4.80
CA THR A 23 -33.43 36.78 -3.84
C THR A 23 -34.03 35.36 -3.70
N PRO A 24 -33.20 34.29 -3.69
CA PRO A 24 -33.68 32.90 -3.63
C PRO A 24 -33.98 32.42 -2.18
N SER A 25 -34.94 31.51 -2.05
CA SER A 25 -35.45 30.94 -0.78
C SER A 25 -34.63 29.74 -0.26
N VAL A 26 -34.80 29.43 1.04
CA VAL A 26 -33.95 28.52 1.85
C VAL A 26 -33.95 27.06 1.36
N SER A 27 -34.98 26.57 0.67
CA SER A 27 -35.00 25.20 0.10
C SER A 27 -33.97 25.01 -1.03
N ALA A 28 -33.51 26.10 -1.64
CA ALA A 28 -32.47 26.06 -2.68
C ALA A 28 -31.06 25.85 -2.10
N PHE A 29 -30.83 26.13 -0.81
CA PHE A 29 -29.54 25.91 -0.15
C PHE A 29 -29.30 24.44 0.19
N GLU A 30 -30.31 23.73 0.69
CA GLU A 30 -30.21 22.29 0.99
C GLU A 30 -30.09 21.44 -0.28
N GLN A 31 -30.81 21.80 -1.35
CA GLN A 31 -30.66 21.16 -2.65
C GLN A 31 -29.28 21.44 -3.28
N LYS A 32 -28.72 22.66 -3.09
CA LYS A 32 -27.35 22.97 -3.50
C LYS A 32 -26.29 22.22 -2.70
N ALA A 33 -26.49 21.99 -1.40
CA ALA A 33 -25.55 21.26 -0.58
C ALA A 33 -25.47 19.77 -0.98
N LYS A 34 -26.62 19.14 -1.24
CA LYS A 34 -26.69 17.76 -1.71
C LYS A 34 -26.12 17.59 -3.13
N ALA A 35 -26.43 18.53 -4.02
CA ALA A 35 -25.84 18.58 -5.37
C ALA A 35 -24.32 18.83 -5.35
N ASN A 36 -23.80 19.60 -4.38
CA ASN A 36 -22.36 19.81 -4.21
C ASN A 36 -21.65 18.54 -3.72
N ALA A 37 -22.25 17.77 -2.81
CA ALA A 37 -21.67 16.52 -2.34
C ALA A 37 -21.56 15.46 -3.46
N GLU A 38 -22.59 15.35 -4.29
CA GLU A 38 -22.57 14.48 -5.47
C GLU A 38 -21.59 14.98 -6.55
N ALA A 39 -21.48 16.29 -6.75
CA ALA A 39 -20.50 16.89 -7.66
C ALA A 39 -19.05 16.73 -7.17
N VAL A 40 -18.79 16.70 -5.85
CA VAL A 40 -17.46 16.42 -5.29
C VAL A 40 -17.11 14.94 -5.48
N ALA A 41 -18.04 14.02 -5.27
CA ALA A 41 -17.84 12.59 -5.55
C ALA A 41 -17.56 12.31 -7.04
N ALA A 42 -18.27 12.99 -7.94
CA ALA A 42 -18.04 12.91 -9.38
C ALA A 42 -16.69 13.53 -9.81
N ASN A 43 -16.26 14.63 -9.19
CA ASN A 43 -14.96 15.25 -9.46
C ASN A 43 -13.78 14.40 -8.94
N VAL A 44 -13.94 13.67 -7.84
CA VAL A 44 -12.95 12.70 -7.35
C VAL A 44 -12.83 11.52 -8.31
N ALA A 45 -13.96 11.00 -8.81
CA ALA A 45 -13.97 9.94 -9.83
C ALA A 45 -13.37 10.40 -11.18
N GLN A 46 -13.61 11.65 -11.58
CA GLN A 46 -13.01 12.22 -12.80
C GLN A 46 -11.53 12.55 -12.65
N ARG A 47 -11.05 12.89 -11.45
CA ARG A 47 -9.61 13.05 -11.16
C ARG A 47 -8.87 11.72 -11.21
N ALA A 48 -9.51 10.62 -10.80
CA ALA A 48 -8.98 9.27 -11.01
C ALA A 48 -8.88 8.91 -12.51
N ALA A 49 -9.85 9.35 -13.33
CA ALA A 49 -9.85 9.10 -14.78
C ALA A 49 -8.92 10.04 -15.59
N ALA A 50 -8.65 11.26 -15.10
CA ALA A 50 -7.83 12.25 -15.80
C ALA A 50 -6.32 12.05 -15.61
N ASN A 51 -5.89 11.24 -14.63
CA ASN A 51 -4.49 10.84 -14.49
C ASN A 51 -4.03 9.84 -15.59
N ALA A 52 -4.92 9.50 -16.53
CA ALA A 52 -4.69 8.59 -17.66
C ALA A 52 -4.21 9.29 -18.96
N ARG A 53 -3.69 10.53 -18.92
CA ARG A 53 -3.09 11.17 -20.12
C ARG A 53 -1.74 11.82 -19.77
N GLY A 54 -0.68 11.12 -20.17
CA GLY A 54 0.67 11.25 -19.64
C GLY A 54 1.47 12.52 -19.93
N ARG A 55 2.52 12.68 -19.12
CA ARG A 55 3.86 13.09 -19.56
C ARG A 55 4.92 12.24 -18.82
N PRO A 56 6.10 12.05 -19.43
CA PRO A 56 6.90 10.85 -19.25
C PRO A 56 7.99 11.05 -18.18
N GLU A 57 8.08 10.11 -17.25
CA GLU A 57 9.32 9.89 -16.49
C GLU A 57 9.38 8.41 -16.12
N VAL A 58 10.06 7.65 -17.00
CA VAL A 58 10.60 6.30 -16.82
C VAL A 58 9.79 5.36 -15.91
N ALA A 59 8.58 5.00 -16.37
CA ALA A 59 7.86 3.88 -15.83
C ALA A 59 8.49 2.59 -16.36
N GLU A 60 9.47 2.05 -15.62
CA GLU A 60 9.75 0.63 -15.65
C GLU A 60 8.55 -0.04 -14.98
N ALA A 61 7.70 -0.64 -15.80
CA ALA A 61 6.41 -1.18 -15.38
C ALA A 61 6.65 -2.36 -14.43
N THR A 62 6.60 -2.07 -13.13
CA THR A 62 6.56 -3.05 -12.06
C THR A 62 5.40 -4.01 -12.27
N LYS A 63 5.69 -5.30 -12.44
CA LYS A 63 4.66 -6.33 -12.59
C LYS A 63 4.01 -6.58 -11.24
N LYS A 64 2.96 -5.81 -10.95
CA LYS A 64 2.16 -5.89 -9.72
C LYS A 64 1.31 -7.17 -9.73
N VAL A 65 1.70 -8.16 -8.93
CA VAL A 65 0.87 -9.35 -8.67
C VAL A 65 0.14 -9.15 -7.35
N MET A 66 -1.18 -9.29 -7.36
CA MET A 66 -2.05 -9.04 -6.21
C MET A 66 -2.56 -10.35 -5.63
N HIS A 67 -2.19 -10.65 -4.39
CA HIS A 67 -2.65 -11.85 -3.69
C HIS A 67 -3.18 -11.46 -2.30
N GLY A 68 -4.51 -11.35 -2.19
CA GLY A 68 -5.15 -10.92 -0.95
C GLY A 68 -4.69 -9.52 -0.52
N ASP A 69 -4.07 -9.42 0.64
CA ASP A 69 -3.63 -8.17 1.27
C ASP A 69 -2.13 -7.84 1.05
N TYR A 70 -1.51 -8.39 0.00
CA TYR A 70 -0.13 -8.08 -0.37
C TYR A 70 0.13 -8.10 -1.88
N GLU A 71 1.27 -7.52 -2.27
CA GLU A 71 1.77 -7.49 -3.64
C GLU A 71 3.30 -7.50 -3.72
N HIS A 72 3.81 -8.01 -4.83
CA HIS A 72 5.22 -7.93 -5.20
C HIS A 72 5.43 -6.79 -6.21
N LEU A 73 6.44 -5.97 -5.97
CA LEU A 73 6.84 -4.85 -6.82
C LEU A 73 8.27 -5.09 -7.29
N ASP A 74 8.47 -5.22 -8.61
CA ASP A 74 9.81 -5.33 -9.20
C ASP A 74 10.68 -4.10 -8.84
N HIS A 75 11.87 -4.35 -8.32
CA HIS A 75 12.89 -3.33 -8.16
C HIS A 75 14.07 -3.71 -9.05
N THR A 76 14.86 -2.75 -9.55
CA THR A 76 15.81 -2.94 -10.67
C THR A 76 16.83 -4.10 -10.52
N ALA A 77 17.00 -4.68 -9.33
CA ALA A 77 17.77 -5.90 -9.09
C ALA A 77 17.22 -6.80 -7.95
N ASP A 78 16.15 -6.38 -7.28
CA ASP A 78 15.61 -6.99 -6.05
C ASP A 78 14.08 -7.09 -6.20
N VAL A 79 13.39 -7.62 -5.20
CA VAL A 79 11.93 -7.48 -5.12
C VAL A 79 11.52 -6.70 -3.88
N GLN A 80 10.55 -5.81 -4.04
CA GLN A 80 9.92 -5.12 -2.93
C GLN A 80 8.58 -5.79 -2.60
N PHE A 81 8.48 -6.28 -1.37
CA PHE A 81 7.24 -6.75 -0.79
C PHE A 81 6.46 -5.57 -0.23
N HIS A 82 5.21 -5.47 -0.62
CA HIS A 82 4.26 -4.54 -0.03
C HIS A 82 3.08 -5.34 0.52
N ALA A 83 2.89 -5.27 1.83
CA ALA A 83 1.78 -5.94 2.52
C ALA A 83 0.99 -4.92 3.33
N TRP A 84 -0.30 -5.14 3.45
CA TRP A 84 -1.19 -4.28 4.22
C TRP A 84 -2.17 -5.08 5.06
N GLY A 85 -2.85 -4.39 5.96
CA GLY A 85 -3.89 -4.96 6.78
C GLY A 85 -4.67 -3.88 7.52
N VAL A 86 -5.80 -4.26 8.11
CA VAL A 86 -6.60 -3.37 8.97
C VAL A 86 -5.79 -2.86 10.16
N ASP A 87 -4.92 -3.72 10.68
CA ASP A 87 -4.01 -3.45 11.80
C ASP A 87 -2.60 -3.94 11.47
N PHE A 88 -1.62 -3.52 12.27
CA PHE A 88 -0.23 -3.95 12.14
C PHE A 88 -0.05 -5.47 12.16
N GLU A 89 -0.82 -6.18 13.01
CA GLU A 89 -0.81 -7.64 13.07
C GLU A 89 -1.23 -8.27 11.74
N LYS A 90 -2.33 -7.76 11.15
CA LYS A 90 -2.80 -8.24 9.84
C LYS A 90 -1.84 -7.93 8.71
N ALA A 91 -1.19 -6.76 8.75
CA ALA A 91 -0.15 -6.43 7.79
C ALA A 91 1.07 -7.37 7.91
N LEU A 92 1.45 -7.77 9.12
CA LEU A 92 2.51 -8.76 9.34
C LEU A 92 2.12 -10.16 8.86
N GLU A 93 0.89 -10.60 9.13
CA GLU A 93 0.37 -11.88 8.62
C GLU A 93 0.43 -11.91 7.09
N ALA A 94 -0.06 -10.85 6.44
CA ALA A 94 0.01 -10.68 4.98
C ALA A 94 1.46 -10.66 4.48
N LEU A 95 2.37 -10.00 5.19
CA LEU A 95 3.79 -9.94 4.82
C LEU A 95 4.48 -11.31 4.91
N GLY A 96 4.13 -12.12 5.90
CA GLY A 96 4.61 -13.51 6.01
C GLY A 96 4.11 -14.36 4.85
N CYS A 97 2.84 -14.25 4.48
CA CYS A 97 2.30 -14.93 3.30
C CYS A 97 2.96 -14.44 2.00
N CYS A 98 3.23 -13.14 1.88
CA CYS A 98 3.91 -12.53 0.73
C CYS A 98 5.28 -13.15 0.45
N LEU A 99 6.03 -13.46 1.51
CA LEU A 99 7.32 -14.16 1.40
C LEU A 99 7.16 -15.55 0.78
N PHE A 100 6.28 -16.39 1.34
CA PHE A 100 6.13 -17.76 0.87
C PHE A 100 5.52 -17.84 -0.52
N ASP A 101 4.57 -16.96 -0.83
CA ASP A 101 3.95 -16.87 -2.15
C ASP A 101 4.94 -16.48 -3.26
N TYR A 102 5.99 -15.74 -2.92
CA TYR A 102 7.08 -15.44 -3.84
C TYR A 102 8.02 -16.63 -4.09
N VAL A 103 8.25 -17.42 -3.03
CA VAL A 103 9.11 -18.61 -3.07
C VAL A 103 8.43 -19.79 -3.76
N THR A 104 7.13 -19.96 -3.55
CA THR A 104 6.31 -21.06 -4.09
C THR A 104 4.84 -20.67 -4.12
N GLU A 105 4.05 -21.30 -4.99
CA GLU A 105 2.62 -21.04 -5.04
C GLU A 105 1.93 -21.42 -3.72
N ILE A 106 1.45 -20.42 -2.96
CA ILE A 106 0.95 -20.61 -1.58
C ILE A 106 -0.28 -21.54 -1.53
N VAL A 107 -1.05 -21.61 -2.62
CA VAL A 107 -2.26 -22.43 -2.74
C VAL A 107 -1.93 -23.94 -2.78
N SER A 108 -0.72 -24.29 -3.25
CA SER A 108 -0.26 -25.67 -3.35
C SER A 108 0.13 -26.28 -1.99
N ILE A 109 0.40 -25.42 -1.00
CA ILE A 109 0.78 -25.81 0.36
C ILE A 109 -0.47 -26.20 1.15
N ASN A 110 -0.43 -27.31 1.87
CA ASN A 110 -1.45 -27.75 2.82
C ASN A 110 -1.13 -27.23 4.22
N GLU A 111 -2.18 -26.96 4.99
CA GLU A 111 -2.05 -26.64 6.41
C GLU A 111 -2.05 -27.95 7.21
N THR A 112 -0.86 -28.38 7.64
CA THR A 112 -0.70 -29.56 8.49
C THR A 112 -0.22 -29.18 9.88
N GLU A 113 -0.55 -29.97 10.90
CA GLU A 113 0.00 -29.76 12.25
C GLU A 113 1.50 -30.08 12.31
N GLU A 114 1.99 -30.98 11.46
CA GLU A 114 3.41 -31.35 11.38
C GLU A 114 4.29 -30.18 10.92
N GLY A 115 3.76 -29.36 10.00
CA GLY A 115 4.39 -28.12 9.56
C GLY A 115 4.03 -26.90 10.42
N ALA A 116 3.22 -27.06 11.48
CA ALA A 116 2.90 -25.95 12.36
C ALA A 116 4.10 -25.60 13.24
N ARG A 117 4.44 -24.32 13.32
CA ARG A 117 5.50 -23.80 14.19
C ARG A 117 5.01 -22.59 14.94
N THR A 118 5.56 -22.39 16.13
CA THR A 118 5.29 -21.19 16.94
C THR A 118 6.63 -20.59 17.34
N HIS A 119 6.82 -19.33 16.98
CA HIS A 119 8.03 -18.57 17.21
C HIS A 119 7.69 -17.39 18.12
N GLU A 120 8.49 -17.21 19.17
CA GLU A 120 8.46 -16.00 19.98
C GLU A 120 9.56 -15.08 19.47
N ILE A 121 9.16 -13.96 18.86
CA ILE A 121 10.08 -13.05 18.19
C ILE A 121 10.14 -11.75 18.96
N GLU A 122 11.36 -11.30 19.22
CA GLU A 122 11.65 -10.04 19.89
C GLU A 122 12.51 -9.13 19.02
N GLY A 123 12.16 -7.84 18.98
CA GLY A 123 12.90 -6.79 18.30
C GLY A 123 13.07 -5.57 19.18
N ALA A 124 14.23 -4.93 19.13
CA ALA A 124 14.47 -3.70 19.90
C ALA A 124 13.64 -2.50 19.41
N ASP A 125 13.17 -2.57 18.17
CA ASP A 125 12.24 -1.62 17.56
C ASP A 125 11.38 -2.36 16.52
N MET A 126 10.39 -1.67 15.98
CA MET A 126 9.44 -2.25 15.03
C MET A 126 10.09 -2.71 13.72
N LYS A 127 11.12 -2.01 13.22
CA LYS A 127 11.84 -2.38 11.99
C LYS A 127 12.69 -3.63 12.20
N LYS A 128 13.43 -3.69 13.30
CA LYS A 128 14.19 -4.87 13.71
C LYS A 128 13.29 -6.06 13.97
N PHE A 129 12.11 -5.83 14.55
CA PHE A 129 11.12 -6.89 14.70
C PHE A 129 10.69 -7.45 13.34
N ILE A 130 10.30 -6.60 12.38
CA ILE A 130 9.90 -7.06 11.02
C ILE A 130 11.04 -7.81 10.33
N PHE A 131 12.26 -7.30 10.42
CA PHE A 131 13.43 -7.98 9.88
C PHE A 131 13.57 -9.39 10.47
N ARG A 132 13.59 -9.50 11.81
CA ARG A 132 13.73 -10.80 12.49
C ARG A 132 12.54 -11.71 12.22
N PHE A 133 11.34 -11.16 12.12
CA PHE A 133 10.14 -11.90 11.75
C PHE A 133 10.30 -12.59 10.40
N LEU A 134 10.69 -11.86 9.36
CA LEU A 134 10.89 -12.44 8.03
C LEU A 134 12.12 -13.36 7.97
N ASP A 135 13.19 -13.01 8.68
CA ASP A 135 14.42 -13.81 8.75
C ASP A 135 14.17 -15.18 9.41
N GLU A 136 13.38 -15.25 10.49
CA GLU A 136 12.98 -16.51 11.12
C GLU A 136 12.10 -17.38 10.20
N LEU A 137 11.19 -16.76 9.43
CA LEU A 137 10.37 -17.48 8.45
C LEU A 137 11.23 -18.04 7.30
N LEU A 138 12.16 -17.24 6.79
CA LEU A 138 13.10 -17.66 5.76
C LEU A 138 14.05 -18.75 6.27
N TYR A 139 14.49 -18.65 7.52
CA TYR A 139 15.30 -19.67 8.18
C TYR A 139 14.54 -20.99 8.33
N ALA A 140 13.26 -20.95 8.73
CA ALA A 140 12.43 -22.16 8.81
C ALA A 140 12.27 -22.84 7.44
N PHE A 141 12.18 -22.07 6.36
CA PHE A 141 12.14 -22.61 5.01
C PHE A 141 13.48 -23.21 4.58
N THR A 142 14.57 -22.46 4.72
CA THR A 142 15.90 -22.87 4.23
C THR A 142 16.59 -23.94 5.10
N GLY A 143 16.25 -24.01 6.39
CA GLY A 143 16.81 -24.96 7.34
C GLY A 143 16.01 -26.27 7.46
N ASP A 144 14.68 -26.16 7.57
CA ASP A 144 13.79 -27.30 7.84
C ASP A 144 12.94 -27.71 6.62
N ASP A 145 13.10 -27.05 5.47
CA ASP A 145 12.25 -27.18 4.28
C ASP A 145 10.76 -26.93 4.58
N ILE A 146 10.40 -26.05 5.51
CA ILE A 146 8.99 -25.82 5.85
C ILE A 146 8.42 -24.65 5.07
N ALA A 147 7.50 -24.93 4.14
CA ALA A 147 6.74 -23.91 3.43
C ALA A 147 5.46 -23.58 4.20
N CYS A 148 5.25 -22.31 4.53
CA CYS A 148 4.08 -21.89 5.31
C CYS A 148 2.98 -21.34 4.40
N ARG A 149 1.74 -21.74 4.65
CA ARG A 149 0.55 -21.23 3.96
C ARG A 149 -0.13 -20.10 4.73
N THR A 150 -0.23 -20.27 6.04
CA THR A 150 -0.92 -19.31 6.90
C THR A 150 0.02 -18.87 8.01
N VAL A 151 0.04 -17.56 8.22
CA VAL A 151 0.79 -16.91 9.29
C VAL A 151 -0.21 -16.20 10.17
N SER A 152 -0.14 -16.41 11.48
CA SER A 152 -0.89 -15.66 12.47
C SER A 152 0.05 -14.98 13.44
N VAL A 153 -0.19 -13.70 13.68
CA VAL A 153 0.68 -12.88 14.54
C VAL A 153 -0.13 -12.30 15.68
N LYS A 154 0.40 -12.45 16.89
CA LYS A 154 -0.14 -11.83 18.10
C LYS A 154 0.92 -10.99 18.78
N VAL A 155 0.74 -9.67 18.76
CA VAL A 155 1.64 -8.71 19.39
C VAL A 155 1.26 -8.59 20.86
N HIS A 156 2.23 -8.91 21.74
CA HIS A 156 2.03 -8.79 23.19
C HIS A 156 2.52 -7.46 23.72
N GLN A 157 3.55 -6.90 23.08
CA GLN A 157 4.21 -5.68 23.54
C GLN A 157 4.87 -4.96 22.37
N ARG A 158 4.75 -3.62 22.31
CA ARG A 158 5.42 -2.80 21.30
C ARG A 158 6.64 -2.05 21.84
N GLU A 159 6.62 -1.65 23.11
CA GLU A 159 7.69 -0.89 23.77
C GLU A 159 7.90 -1.36 25.23
N PRO A 160 9.11 -1.26 25.81
CA PRO A 160 10.36 -0.78 25.19
C PRO A 160 11.04 -1.79 24.26
N ILE A 161 10.60 -3.06 24.29
CA ILE A 161 11.03 -4.11 23.37
C ILE A 161 9.77 -4.65 22.71
N PHE A 162 9.81 -4.78 21.38
CA PHE A 162 8.72 -5.33 20.61
C PHE A 162 8.73 -6.85 20.76
N LYS A 163 7.59 -7.43 21.17
CA LYS A 163 7.42 -8.88 21.37
C LYS A 163 6.13 -9.36 20.75
N ALA A 164 6.22 -10.41 19.95
CA ALA A 164 5.07 -11.07 19.38
C ALA A 164 5.26 -12.58 19.35
N THR A 165 4.15 -13.30 19.43
CA THR A 165 4.11 -14.72 19.09
C THR A 165 3.59 -14.86 17.67
N VAL A 166 4.33 -15.60 16.86
CA VAL A 166 4.02 -15.89 15.47
C VAL A 166 3.74 -17.38 15.36
N ARG A 167 2.56 -17.74 14.88
CA ARG A 167 2.21 -19.11 14.57
C ARG A 167 2.11 -19.28 13.06
N THR A 168 2.87 -20.20 12.51
CA THR A 168 2.79 -20.58 11.11
C THR A 168 2.19 -21.97 10.98
N THR A 169 1.49 -22.21 9.88
CA THR A 169 0.98 -23.53 9.50
C THR A 169 1.24 -23.77 8.03
N GLY A 170 1.69 -24.97 7.72
CA GLY A 170 2.10 -25.35 6.38
C GLY A 170 2.50 -26.82 6.36
N GLU A 171 3.44 -27.16 5.50
CA GLU A 171 3.97 -28.52 5.40
C GLU A 171 5.42 -28.49 4.88
N LYS A 172 6.04 -29.66 4.82
CA LYS A 172 7.36 -29.79 4.23
C LYS A 172 7.31 -29.53 2.72
N PHE A 173 8.23 -28.72 2.22
CA PHE A 173 8.36 -28.38 0.82
C PHE A 173 8.73 -29.61 0.01
N ASP A 174 7.93 -29.88 -1.03
CA ASP A 174 8.10 -31.01 -1.95
C ASP A 174 8.15 -30.47 -3.39
N LEU A 175 9.24 -30.77 -4.10
CA LEU A 175 9.48 -30.32 -5.48
C LEU A 175 8.49 -30.94 -6.49
N GLU A 176 7.90 -32.09 -6.19
CA GLU A 176 6.91 -32.71 -7.09
C GLU A 176 5.53 -32.05 -6.97
N LYS A 177 5.24 -31.49 -5.79
CA LYS A 177 3.94 -30.92 -5.47
C LYS A 177 3.91 -29.39 -5.58
N HIS A 178 4.99 -28.73 -5.14
CA HIS A 178 5.07 -27.29 -5.02
C HIS A 178 5.87 -26.69 -6.17
N PRO A 179 5.26 -25.82 -6.99
CA PRO A 179 5.97 -25.13 -8.05
C PRO A 179 7.10 -24.27 -7.45
N GLN A 180 8.32 -24.47 -7.93
CA GLN A 180 9.45 -23.66 -7.51
C GLN A 180 9.34 -22.26 -8.11
N GLY A 181 9.13 -21.27 -7.25
CA GLY A 181 9.15 -19.85 -7.60
C GLY A 181 10.58 -19.30 -7.60
N THR A 182 10.75 -18.12 -7.01
CA THR A 182 12.06 -17.47 -6.92
C THR A 182 12.62 -17.64 -5.51
N GLU A 183 13.87 -18.08 -5.40
CA GLU A 183 14.54 -18.16 -4.10
C GLU A 183 14.77 -16.75 -3.53
N VAL A 184 14.51 -16.58 -2.24
CA VAL A 184 14.83 -15.35 -1.51
C VAL A 184 16.11 -15.61 -0.72
N LYS A 185 17.17 -14.84 -0.98
CA LYS A 185 18.48 -15.01 -0.33
C LYS A 185 18.55 -14.35 1.03
N ALA A 186 18.02 -13.12 1.13
CA ALA A 186 18.14 -12.34 2.36
C ALA A 186 17.07 -11.25 2.46
N ILE A 187 16.67 -10.96 3.70
CA ILE A 187 15.84 -9.80 4.03
C ILE A 187 16.75 -8.58 4.19
N THR A 188 16.33 -7.40 3.72
CA THR A 188 17.13 -6.17 3.84
C THR A 188 16.44 -5.09 4.65
N TYR A 189 17.23 -4.20 5.26
CA TYR A 189 16.73 -2.96 5.85
C TYR A 189 16.54 -1.84 4.81
N SER A 190 16.98 -2.07 3.57
CA SER A 190 16.98 -1.07 2.50
C SER A 190 15.55 -0.64 2.19
N ALA A 191 15.29 0.66 2.32
CA ALA A 191 13.97 1.26 2.10
C ALA A 191 12.82 0.60 2.89
N MET A 192 13.09 0.01 4.06
CA MET A 192 12.03 -0.53 4.92
C MET A 192 11.15 0.60 5.48
N GLN A 193 9.86 0.54 5.13
CA GLN A 193 8.87 1.55 5.53
C GLN A 193 7.69 0.90 6.23
N ILE A 194 7.19 1.60 7.24
CA ILE A 194 6.06 1.20 8.04
C ILE A 194 5.15 2.41 8.13
N HIS A 195 3.96 2.32 7.56
CA HIS A 195 2.97 3.38 7.56
C HIS A 195 1.74 2.92 8.32
N GLU A 196 1.65 3.29 9.59
CA GLU A 196 0.45 3.07 10.39
C GLU A 196 -0.51 4.24 10.22
N LYS A 197 -1.63 3.99 9.53
CA LYS A 197 -2.75 4.92 9.41
C LYS A 197 -3.92 4.42 10.28
N PRO A 198 -4.87 5.29 10.63
CA PRO A 198 -6.01 4.91 11.49
C PRO A 198 -6.90 3.79 10.92
N ASP A 199 -6.88 3.60 9.60
CA ASP A 199 -7.74 2.69 8.85
C ASP A 199 -6.98 1.52 8.19
N ARG A 200 -5.64 1.58 8.17
CA ARG A 200 -4.78 0.62 7.47
C ARG A 200 -3.34 0.74 7.93
N CYS A 201 -2.66 -0.40 8.04
CA CYS A 201 -1.21 -0.46 8.16
C CYS A 201 -0.61 -0.94 6.84
N ASP A 202 0.42 -0.24 6.34
CA ASP A 202 1.21 -0.62 5.17
C ASP A 202 2.65 -0.92 5.55
N LEU A 203 3.18 -2.06 5.09
CA LEU A 203 4.56 -2.50 5.30
C LEU A 203 5.25 -2.65 3.94
N TYR A 204 6.43 -2.06 3.80
CA TYR A 204 7.28 -2.18 2.62
C TYR A 204 8.64 -2.73 3.02
N VAL A 205 9.06 -3.82 2.40
CA VAL A 205 10.34 -4.50 2.68
C VAL A 205 10.99 -4.90 1.35
N ILE A 206 12.29 -4.64 1.20
CA ILE A 206 13.06 -5.12 0.05
C ILE A 206 13.79 -6.40 0.44
N VAL A 207 13.74 -7.40 -0.43
CA VAL A 207 14.45 -8.67 -0.26
C VAL A 207 15.35 -8.95 -1.46
N ASP A 208 16.50 -9.57 -1.18
CA ASP A 208 17.48 -10.04 -2.16
C ASP A 208 17.07 -11.42 -2.66
N ILE A 209 17.16 -11.66 -3.97
CA ILE A 209 16.68 -12.85 -4.68
C ILE A 209 17.81 -13.47 -5.51
#